data_AF-A0A7Y9SGE9-F1
#
_entry.id   AF-A0A7Y9SGE9-F1
#
_cell.length_a   1.000
_cell.length_b   1.000
_cell.length_c   1.000
_cell.angle_alpha   90.00
_cell.angle_beta   90.00
_cell.angle_gamma   90.00
#
_symmetry.space_group_name_H-M   'P 1'
#
loop_
_entity.id
_entity.type
_entity.pdbx_description
1 polymer ?
#
loop_
_entity_poly.entity_id
_entity_poly.type
_entity_poly.pdbx_seq_one_letter_code
_entity_poly.pdbx_strand_id
1 'polypeptide(L)'
;MRSRKKKPEVQPPPLHLIHEEVNRQRESTARRSDAMNGRATVLIGAAAIAGSLQASDLFGNGWLIIAVAATALAALCGILAVTPKPRRELDMKMVRNTLFRKTDDEALLFLIDHKNDALAEIEKLLSHRARWLRRGYVCLVISILAFVPLVARAQLTITIQ
;
A
#
# COMPACT_ATOMS: atom_id res chain seq x y z
N MET A 1 -25.27 40.83 44.36
CA MET A 1 -23.94 40.21 44.14
C MET A 1 -24.13 38.94 43.31
N ARG A 2 -23.69 38.90 42.05
CA ARG A 2 -23.79 37.72 41.16
C ARG A 2 -22.49 36.92 41.24
N SER A 3 -22.58 35.72 41.79
CA SER A 3 -21.47 34.76 41.84
C SER A 3 -21.05 34.40 40.41
N ARG A 4 -19.84 34.81 39.99
CA ARG A 4 -19.22 34.37 38.74
C ARG A 4 -18.94 32.88 38.86
N LYS A 5 -19.73 32.04 38.17
CA LYS A 5 -19.41 30.62 38.00
C LYS A 5 -18.04 30.50 37.34
N LYS A 6 -17.06 29.99 38.08
CA LYS A 6 -15.74 29.61 37.57
C LYS A 6 -15.98 28.60 36.45
N LYS A 7 -15.58 28.90 35.21
CA LYS A 7 -15.60 27.91 34.12
C LYS A 7 -14.74 26.72 34.57
N PRO A 8 -15.21 25.48 34.42
CA PRO A 8 -14.38 24.32 34.71
C PRO A 8 -13.12 24.43 33.86
N GLU A 9 -11.98 24.39 34.55
CA GLU A 9 -10.66 24.36 33.94
C GLU A 9 -10.57 23.04 33.20
N VAL A 10 -10.70 23.10 31.87
CA VAL A 10 -10.54 21.94 31.00
C VAL A 10 -9.08 21.54 31.12
N GLN A 11 -8.79 20.53 31.94
CA GLN A 11 -7.46 19.95 31.99
C GLN A 11 -7.12 19.50 30.58
N PRO A 12 -6.08 20.05 29.94
CA PRO A 12 -5.70 19.58 28.62
C PRO A 12 -5.43 18.08 28.74
N PRO A 13 -5.94 17.26 27.79
CA PRO A 13 -5.64 15.84 27.77
C PRO A 13 -4.12 15.70 27.82
N PRO A 14 -3.58 14.80 28.65
CA PRO A 14 -2.17 14.82 28.94
C PRO A 14 -1.43 14.43 27.66
N LEU A 15 -0.69 15.40 27.09
CA LEU A 15 -0.08 15.36 25.76
C LEU A 15 0.72 14.08 25.48
N HIS A 16 1.24 13.44 26.55
CA HIS A 16 1.94 12.17 26.47
C HIS A 16 1.06 11.04 25.90
N LEU A 17 -0.22 10.95 26.25
CA LEU A 17 -1.14 9.93 25.74
C LEU A 17 -1.36 10.08 24.24
N ILE A 18 -1.47 11.33 23.76
CA ILE A 18 -1.62 11.62 22.33
C ILE A 18 -0.34 11.21 21.59
N HIS A 19 0.83 11.52 22.16
CA HIS A 19 2.11 11.14 21.58
C HIS A 19 2.29 9.62 21.48
N GLU A 20 1.93 8.88 22.53
CA GLU A 20 1.95 7.41 22.55
C GLU A 20 1.00 6.80 21.51
N GLU A 21 -0.23 7.30 21.42
CA GLU A 21 -1.20 6.82 20.44
C GLU A 21 -0.74 7.10 18.99
N VAL A 22 -0.16 8.28 18.73
CA VAL A 22 0.43 8.58 17.41
C VAL A 22 1.57 7.61 17.08
N ASN A 23 2.43 7.28 18.05
CA ASN A 23 3.50 6.30 17.83
C ASN A 23 2.94 4.89 17.55
N ARG A 24 1.92 4.47 18.30
CA ARG A 24 1.21 3.20 18.07
C ARG A 24 0.58 3.15 16.67
N GLN A 25 -0.02 4.25 16.20
CA GLN A 25 -0.57 4.34 14.85
C GLN A 25 0.50 4.27 13.77
N ARG A 26 1.67 4.90 13.98
CA ARG A 26 2.81 4.79 13.06
C ARG A 26 3.30 3.35 12.96
N GLU A 27 3.43 2.66 14.08
CA GLU A 27 3.85 1.25 14.10
C GLU A 27 2.86 0.35 13.38
N SER A 28 1.55 0.50 13.68
CA SER A 28 0.48 -0.23 12.98
C SER A 28 0.52 0.04 11.46
N THR A 29 0.78 1.28 11.06
CA THR A 29 0.88 1.68 9.65
C THR A 29 2.13 1.11 8.97
N ALA A 30 3.26 1.03 9.68
CA ALA A 30 4.46 0.34 9.19
C ALA A 30 4.18 -1.14 8.94
N ARG A 31 3.58 -1.85 9.91
CA ARG A 31 3.19 -3.26 9.75
C ARG A 31 2.24 -3.49 8.57
N ARG A 32 1.26 -2.60 8.37
CA ARG A 32 0.36 -2.64 7.19
C ARG A 32 1.14 -2.49 5.88
N SER A 33 2.11 -1.59 5.83
CA SER A 33 2.98 -1.40 4.67
C SER A 33 3.83 -2.65 4.38
N ASP A 34 4.42 -3.26 5.40
CA ASP A 34 5.26 -4.46 5.23
C ASP A 34 4.43 -5.65 4.73
N ALA A 35 3.23 -5.85 5.29
CA ALA A 35 2.30 -6.85 4.81
C ALA A 35 1.90 -6.63 3.34
N MET A 36 1.72 -5.37 2.92
CA MET A 36 1.43 -5.04 1.52
C MET A 36 2.61 -5.31 0.60
N ASN A 37 3.83 -5.01 1.03
CA ASN A 37 5.05 -5.33 0.28
C ASN A 37 5.16 -6.84 0.08
N GLY A 38 4.95 -7.64 1.12
CA GLY A 38 4.94 -9.11 1.02
C GLY A 38 3.91 -9.62 0.00
N ARG A 39 2.67 -9.09 0.02
CA ARG A 39 1.64 -9.44 -0.98
C ARG A 39 2.02 -9.03 -2.40
N ALA A 40 2.72 -7.92 -2.57
CA ALA A 40 3.17 -7.47 -3.88
C ALA A 40 4.29 -8.36 -4.42
N THR A 41 5.26 -8.75 -3.57
CA THR A 41 6.31 -9.71 -3.94
C THR A 41 5.72 -11.04 -4.37
N VAL A 42 4.72 -11.56 -3.64
CA VAL A 42 4.01 -12.80 -4.03
C VAL A 42 3.33 -12.65 -5.39
N LEU A 43 2.64 -11.52 -5.64
CA LEU A 43 1.98 -11.25 -6.92
C LEU A 43 2.99 -11.22 -8.08
N ILE A 44 4.13 -10.55 -7.89
CA ILE A 44 5.20 -10.45 -8.90
C ILE A 44 5.80 -11.84 -9.18
N GLY A 45 6.10 -12.61 -8.13
CA GLY A 45 6.61 -13.97 -8.27
C GLY A 45 5.63 -14.89 -8.99
N ALA A 46 4.35 -14.85 -8.63
CA ALA A 46 3.30 -15.64 -9.28
C ALA A 46 3.13 -15.25 -10.76
N ALA A 47 3.17 -13.95 -11.08
CA ALA A 47 3.13 -13.47 -12.46
C ALA A 47 4.35 -13.94 -13.28
N ALA A 48 5.55 -13.93 -12.69
CA ALA A 48 6.76 -14.43 -13.35
C ALA A 48 6.67 -15.92 -13.69
N ILE A 49 6.18 -16.75 -12.75
CA ILE A 49 5.96 -18.19 -12.96
C ILE A 49 4.88 -18.43 -14.00
N ALA A 50 3.75 -17.73 -13.91
CA ALA A 50 2.67 -17.86 -14.90
C ALA A 50 3.14 -17.45 -16.31
N GLY A 51 3.95 -16.39 -16.40
CA GLY A 51 4.52 -15.92 -17.66
C GLY A 51 5.49 -16.92 -18.28
N SER A 52 6.34 -17.58 -17.48
CA SER A 52 7.27 -18.58 -18.01
C SER A 52 6.57 -19.83 -18.55
N LEU A 53 5.47 -20.25 -17.90
CA LEU A 53 4.66 -21.39 -18.37
C LEU A 53 3.89 -21.09 -19.66
N GLN A 54 3.52 -19.85 -19.92
CA GLN A 54 2.75 -19.45 -21.11
C GLN A 54 3.64 -19.20 -22.35
N ALA A 55 4.95 -19.07 -22.16
CA ALA A 55 5.87 -18.68 -23.23
C ALA A 55 6.09 -19.76 -24.30
N SER A 56 5.84 -21.04 -23.99
CA SER A 56 6.11 -22.15 -24.91
C SER A 56 5.15 -22.25 -26.10
N ASP A 57 3.92 -21.73 -25.98
CA ASP A 57 2.83 -22.01 -26.95
C ASP A 57 2.37 -20.77 -27.75
N LEU A 58 3.18 -19.70 -27.76
CA LEU A 58 2.80 -18.39 -28.31
C LEU A 58 2.40 -18.38 -29.81
N PHE A 59 2.80 -19.38 -30.60
CA PHE A 59 2.73 -19.33 -32.06
C PHE A 59 1.44 -19.84 -32.72
N GLY A 60 0.38 -20.16 -31.97
CA GLY A 60 -0.81 -20.80 -32.56
C GLY A 60 -2.19 -20.29 -32.13
N ASN A 61 -2.29 -19.46 -31.07
CA ASN A 61 -3.59 -19.15 -30.48
C ASN A 61 -3.68 -17.71 -29.96
N GLY A 62 -4.58 -16.91 -30.55
CA GLY A 62 -4.83 -15.52 -30.11
C GLY A 62 -5.26 -15.42 -28.64
N TRP A 63 -5.82 -16.49 -28.06
CA TRP A 63 -6.18 -16.53 -26.63
C TRP A 63 -4.96 -16.48 -25.70
N LEU A 64 -3.82 -17.04 -26.11
CA LEU A 64 -2.57 -16.99 -25.34
C LEU A 64 -2.00 -15.58 -25.28
N ILE A 65 -2.13 -14.80 -26.34
CA ILE A 65 -1.69 -13.40 -26.37
C ILE A 65 -2.42 -12.60 -25.28
N ILE A 66 -3.73 -12.85 -25.10
CA ILE A 66 -4.53 -12.20 -24.05
C ILE A 66 -4.04 -12.63 -22.66
N ALA A 67 -3.78 -13.92 -22.44
CA ALA A 67 -3.27 -14.42 -21.17
C ALA A 67 -1.91 -13.81 -20.81
N VAL A 68 -0.97 -13.76 -21.78
CA VAL A 68 0.36 -13.18 -21.60
C VAL A 68 0.28 -11.67 -21.34
N ALA A 69 -0.55 -10.94 -22.09
CA ALA A 69 -0.79 -9.52 -21.84
C ALA A 69 -1.38 -9.28 -20.44
N ALA A 70 -2.33 -10.11 -20.00
CA ALA A 70 -2.90 -10.02 -18.65
C ALA A 70 -1.86 -10.29 -17.56
N THR A 71 -0.98 -11.27 -17.76
CA THR A 71 0.15 -11.56 -16.86
C THR A 71 1.14 -10.39 -16.78
N ALA A 72 1.47 -9.79 -17.92
CA ALA A 72 2.33 -8.61 -17.97
C ALA A 72 1.70 -7.41 -17.24
N LEU A 73 0.41 -7.15 -17.44
CA LEU A 73 -0.33 -6.11 -16.72
C LEU A 73 -0.39 -6.40 -15.20
N ALA A 74 -0.55 -7.66 -14.79
CA ALA A 74 -0.51 -8.04 -13.39
C ALA A 74 0.85 -7.74 -12.76
N ALA A 75 1.95 -8.08 -13.46
CA ALA A 75 3.31 -7.78 -13.02
C ALA A 75 3.56 -6.27 -12.91
N LEU A 76 3.15 -5.48 -13.92
CA LEU A 76 3.26 -4.02 -13.90
C LEU A 76 2.47 -3.40 -12.74
N CYS A 77 1.26 -3.90 -12.46
CA CYS A 77 0.49 -3.46 -11.30
C CYS A 77 1.19 -3.80 -9.97
N GLY A 78 1.83 -4.97 -9.89
CA GLY A 78 2.64 -5.36 -8.74
C GLY A 78 3.82 -4.42 -8.52
N ILE A 79 4.59 -4.13 -9.57
CA ILE A 79 5.72 -3.20 -9.52
C ILE A 79 5.27 -1.80 -9.10
N LEU A 80 4.23 -1.26 -9.74
CA LEU A 80 3.67 0.07 -9.42
C LEU A 80 3.17 0.16 -7.97
N ALA A 81 2.70 -0.93 -7.38
CA ALA A 81 2.29 -0.96 -5.98
C ALA A 81 3.48 -0.90 -5.01
N VAL A 82 4.65 -1.45 -5.39
CA VAL A 82 5.87 -1.46 -4.57
C VAL A 82 6.69 -0.19 -4.74
N THR A 83 6.58 0.49 -5.88
CA THR A 83 7.42 1.66 -6.20
C THR A 83 7.44 2.64 -5.02
N PRO A 84 8.63 2.88 -4.42
CA PRO A 84 8.77 3.80 -3.33
C PRO A 84 8.42 5.20 -3.84
N LYS A 85 7.38 5.81 -3.28
CA LYS A 85 7.13 7.22 -3.53
C LYS A 85 8.17 8.01 -2.73
N PRO A 86 8.84 9.01 -3.33
CA PRO A 86 9.73 9.88 -2.56
C PRO A 86 8.93 10.46 -1.40
N ARG A 87 9.32 10.12 -0.18
CA ARG A 87 8.74 10.74 1.00
C ARG A 87 9.28 12.17 1.02
N ARG A 88 8.42 13.15 1.23
CA ARG A 88 8.88 14.45 1.73
C ARG A 88 9.43 14.17 3.12
N GLU A 89 10.73 13.99 3.21
CA GLU A 89 11.40 13.94 4.50
C GLU A 89 11.11 15.27 5.21
N LEU A 90 10.78 15.21 6.50
CA LEU A 90 10.67 16.43 7.29
C LEU A 90 12.01 17.15 7.17
N ASP A 91 11.99 18.38 6.66
CA ASP A 91 13.15 19.22 6.72
C ASP A 91 13.42 19.55 8.19
N MET A 92 14.35 18.78 8.78
CA MET A 92 14.76 18.94 10.17
C MET A 92 15.24 20.37 10.44
N LYS A 93 15.75 21.09 9.42
CA LYS A 93 16.14 22.49 9.58
C LYS A 93 14.93 23.39 9.74
N MET A 94 13.86 23.17 8.96
CA MET A 94 12.60 23.89 9.12
C MET A 94 12.00 23.61 10.50
N VAL A 95 11.87 22.34 10.87
CA VAL A 95 11.30 21.89 12.14
C VAL A 95 12.06 22.50 13.32
N ARG A 96 13.40 22.42 13.29
CA ARG A 96 14.27 23.02 14.31
C ARG A 96 14.06 24.54 14.42
N ASN A 97 14.08 25.27 13.30
CA ASN A 97 13.95 26.72 13.30
C ASN A 97 12.55 27.19 13.74
N THR A 98 11.51 26.40 13.47
CA THR A 98 10.14 26.68 13.93
C THR A 98 9.95 26.34 15.41
N LEU A 99 10.58 25.27 15.91
CA LEU A 99 10.47 24.83 17.30
C LEU A 99 11.18 25.75 18.29
N PHE A 100 12.35 26.30 17.93
CA PHE A 100 13.12 27.16 18.85
C PHE A 100 12.43 28.46 19.27
N ARG A 101 11.33 28.84 18.61
CA ARG A 101 10.57 30.06 18.91
C ARG A 101 9.26 29.79 19.65
N LYS A 102 8.98 28.53 19.99
CA LYS A 102 7.72 28.09 20.59
C LYS A 102 7.94 27.61 22.02
N THR A 103 6.92 27.73 22.85
CA THR A 103 6.88 27.08 24.17
C THR A 103 6.84 25.56 24.01
N ASP A 104 7.24 24.81 25.04
CA ASP A 104 7.27 23.34 24.99
C ASP A 104 5.91 22.74 24.58
N ASP A 105 4.81 23.30 25.06
CA ASP A 105 3.45 22.86 24.71
C ASP A 105 3.11 23.14 23.24
N GLU A 106 3.44 24.34 22.73
CA GLU A 106 3.20 24.69 21.33
C GLU A 106 4.08 23.87 20.38
N ALA A 107 5.32 23.60 20.79
CA ALA A 107 6.27 22.77 20.08
C ALA A 107 5.74 21.33 19.95
N LEU A 108 5.20 20.79 21.04
CA LEU A 108 4.66 19.43 21.07
C LEU A 108 3.36 19.33 20.27
N LEU A 109 2.46 20.32 20.36
CA LEU A 109 1.26 20.39 19.51
C LEU A 109 1.63 20.46 18.03
N PHE A 110 2.56 21.33 17.64
CA PHE A 110 3.03 21.41 16.26
C PHE A 110 3.60 20.08 15.76
N LEU A 111 4.33 19.36 16.60
CA LEU A 111 4.86 18.04 16.28
C LEU A 111 3.76 17.00 16.11
N ILE A 112 2.71 17.02 16.94
CA ILE A 112 1.56 16.12 16.82
C ILE A 112 0.82 16.36 15.50
N ASP A 113 0.49 17.62 15.20
CA ASP A 113 -0.25 17.97 13.99
C ASP A 113 0.53 17.53 12.73
N HIS A 114 1.82 17.83 12.70
CA HIS A 114 2.67 17.44 11.58
C HIS A 114 2.80 15.92 11.44
N LYS A 115 2.83 15.16 12.55
CA LYS A 115 2.81 13.69 12.52
C LYS A 115 1.48 13.15 12.00
N ASN A 116 0.36 13.76 12.39
CA ASN A 116 -0.97 13.38 11.92
C ASN A 116 -1.15 13.63 10.41
N ASP A 117 -0.68 14.77 9.91
CA ASP A 117 -0.69 15.08 8.48
C ASP A 117 0.14 14.07 7.69
N ALA A 118 1.34 13.74 8.18
CA ALA A 118 2.19 12.72 7.57
C ALA A 118 1.53 11.33 7.59
N LEU A 119 0.83 10.97 8.67
CA LEU A 119 0.07 9.72 8.76
C LEU A 119 -1.08 9.67 7.75
N ALA A 120 -1.85 10.75 7.62
CA ALA A 120 -2.95 10.84 6.68
C ALA A 120 -2.48 10.70 5.22
N GLU A 121 -1.33 11.30 4.87
CA GLU A 121 -0.73 11.13 3.55
C GLU A 121 -0.32 9.67 3.30
N ILE A 122 0.35 9.04 4.27
CA ILE A 122 0.75 7.63 4.18
C ILE A 122 -0.46 6.71 4.01
N GLU A 123 -1.55 6.93 4.74
CA GLU A 123 -2.77 6.14 4.63
C GLU A 123 -3.45 6.29 3.27
N LYS A 124 -3.49 7.52 2.73
CA LYS A 124 -3.96 7.77 1.36
C LYS A 124 -3.11 7.01 0.33
N LEU A 125 -1.79 6.93 0.51
CA LEU A 125 -0.91 6.16 -0.38
C LEU A 125 -1.13 4.65 -0.25
N LEU A 126 -1.25 4.14 0.98
CA LEU A 126 -1.56 2.74 1.25
C LEU A 126 -2.88 2.32 0.59
N SER A 127 -3.93 3.13 0.70
CA SER A 127 -5.21 2.82 0.05
C SER A 127 -5.13 2.82 -1.49
N HIS A 128 -4.30 3.69 -2.09
CA HIS A 128 -4.05 3.66 -3.54
C HIS A 128 -3.29 2.39 -3.95
N ARG A 129 -2.21 2.05 -3.24
CA ARG A 129 -1.44 0.83 -3.48
C ARG A 129 -2.28 -0.43 -3.33
N ALA A 130 -3.19 -0.46 -2.34
CA ALA A 130 -4.10 -1.58 -2.14
C ALA A 130 -5.06 -1.78 -3.33
N ARG A 131 -5.54 -0.68 -3.94
CA ARG A 131 -6.35 -0.75 -5.16
C ARG A 131 -5.56 -1.28 -6.36
N TRP A 132 -4.32 -0.85 -6.53
CA TRP A 132 -3.43 -1.38 -7.58
C TRP A 132 -3.14 -2.87 -7.39
N LEU A 133 -2.83 -3.29 -6.17
CA LEU A 133 -2.64 -4.72 -5.85
C LEU A 133 -3.88 -5.54 -6.18
N ARG A 134 -5.07 -5.08 -5.75
CA ARG A 134 -6.32 -5.78 -6.04
C ARG A 134 -6.54 -5.94 -7.55
N ARG A 135 -6.28 -4.90 -8.35
CA ARG A 135 -6.36 -4.97 -9.81
C ARG A 135 -5.36 -5.98 -10.38
N GLY A 136 -4.12 -5.98 -9.90
CA GLY A 136 -3.11 -6.95 -10.32
C GLY A 136 -3.49 -8.39 -10.02
N TYR A 137 -4.03 -8.68 -8.83
CA TYR A 137 -4.55 -10.01 -8.48
C TYR A 137 -5.72 -10.44 -9.39
N VAL A 138 -6.65 -9.54 -9.69
CA VAL A 138 -7.76 -9.83 -10.62
C VAL A 138 -7.22 -10.17 -12.01
N CYS A 139 -6.25 -9.41 -12.53
CA CYS A 139 -5.59 -9.71 -13.81
C CYS A 139 -4.89 -11.07 -13.80
N LEU A 140 -4.20 -11.41 -12.70
CA LEU A 140 -3.54 -12.70 -12.55
C LEU A 140 -4.55 -13.86 -12.59
N VAL A 141 -5.67 -13.75 -11.85
CA VAL A 141 -6.72 -14.77 -11.85
C VAL A 141 -7.33 -14.95 -13.23
N ILE A 142 -7.59 -13.85 -13.95
CA ILE A 142 -8.09 -13.91 -15.33
C ILE A 142 -7.10 -14.62 -16.26
N SER A 143 -5.80 -14.33 -16.13
CA SER A 143 -4.75 -15.00 -16.91
C SER A 143 -4.73 -16.51 -16.66
N ILE A 144 -4.78 -16.93 -15.40
CA ILE A 144 -4.81 -18.35 -15.03
C ILE A 144 -6.07 -19.04 -15.58
N LEU A 145 -7.25 -18.42 -15.42
CA LEU A 145 -8.50 -18.97 -15.93
C LEU A 145 -8.52 -19.07 -17.46
N ALA A 146 -7.86 -18.15 -18.16
CA ALA A 146 -7.71 -18.23 -19.61
C ALA A 146 -6.81 -19.39 -20.06
N PHE A 147 -5.83 -19.77 -19.23
CA PHE A 147 -4.88 -20.83 -19.52
C PHE A 147 -5.42 -22.25 -19.26
N VAL A 148 -6.18 -22.47 -18.19
CA VAL A 148 -6.74 -23.79 -17.82
C VAL A 148 -7.46 -24.52 -18.97
N PRO A 149 -8.41 -23.91 -19.70
CA PRO A 149 -9.14 -24.60 -20.76
C PRO A 149 -8.26 -24.98 -21.95
N LEU A 150 -7.15 -24.25 -22.18
CA LEU A 150 -6.18 -24.59 -23.22
C LEU A 150 -5.46 -25.91 -22.87
N VAL A 151 -4.98 -26.02 -21.64
CA VAL A 151 -4.31 -27.23 -21.15
C VAL A 151 -5.25 -28.42 -21.17
N ALA A 152 -6.50 -28.25 -20.74
CA ALA A 152 -7.51 -29.30 -20.77
C ALA A 152 -7.76 -29.82 -22.20
N ARG A 153 -7.82 -28.93 -23.20
CA ARG A 153 -7.97 -29.30 -24.61
C ARG A 153 -6.74 -30.05 -25.13
N ALA A 154 -5.53 -29.60 -24.78
CA ALA A 154 -4.30 -30.26 -25.20
C ALA A 154 -4.22 -31.72 -24.68
N GLN A 155 -4.61 -31.95 -23.42
CA GLN A 155 -4.62 -33.30 -22.82
C GLN A 155 -5.62 -34.25 -23.48
N LEU A 156 -6.80 -33.74 -23.86
CA LEU A 156 -7.80 -34.53 -24.57
C LEU A 156 -7.30 -35.00 -25.95
N THR A 157 -6.58 -34.16 -26.69
CA THR A 157 -6.04 -34.52 -28.00
C THR A 157 -4.99 -35.64 -27.92
N ILE A 158 -4.14 -35.65 -26.87
CA ILE A 158 -3.10 -36.67 -26.67
C ILE A 158 -3.71 -38.05 -26.36
N THR A 159 -4.85 -38.10 -25.67
CA THR A 159 -5.47 -39.36 -25.24
C THR A 159 -6.16 -40.12 -26.37
N ILE A 160 -6.46 -39.46 -27.49
CA ILE A 160 -7.21 -40.04 -28.61
C ILE A 160 -6.28 -40.61 -29.70
N GLN A 161 -4.97 -40.30 -29.66
CA GLN A 161 -3.96 -40.87 -30.55
C GLN A 161 -3.34 -42.13 -29.97
#